data_AF-A0A7L3JBJ1-F1
#
_entry.id   AF-A0A7L3JBJ1-F1
#
_cell.length_a   1.000
_cell.length_b   1.000
_cell.length_c   1.000
_cell.angle_alpha   90.00
_cell.angle_beta   90.00
_cell.angle_gamma   90.00
#
_symmetry.space_group_name_H-M   'P 1'
#
loop_
_entity.id
_entity.type
_entity.pdbx_description
1 polymer ?
#
loop_
_entity_poly.entity_id
_entity_poly.type
_entity_poly.pdbx_seq_one_letter_code
_entity_poly.pdbx_strand_id
1 'polypeptide(L)'
;SGPGRVCRCYKHLDKCEHQIAPREVKYQLHNVDTRTLFHCNCTRRLARFLHRARNLNDMELAVLADRIATDCFVLEPPADCSPGEGPQHNCITATRAVLVPAQHLKKTLRRWGPPHVISKAERPDWKMQDSGGTL
;
A
#
# COMPACT_ATOMS: atom_id res chain seq x y z
N SER A 1 -4.35 12.83 -26.41
CA SER A 1 -4.68 11.90 -25.32
C SER A 1 -4.97 12.71 -24.05
N GLY A 2 -6.22 12.69 -23.55
CA GLY A 2 -6.64 13.58 -22.45
C GLY A 2 -6.56 12.94 -21.05
N PRO A 3 -6.41 13.74 -19.97
CA PRO A 3 -6.24 13.29 -18.58
C PRO A 3 -7.44 12.56 -17.95
N GLY A 4 -8.56 12.43 -18.66
CA GLY A 4 -9.81 11.87 -18.12
C GLY A 4 -9.83 10.36 -17.86
N ARG A 5 -8.85 9.58 -18.34
CA ARG A 5 -8.83 8.11 -18.18
C ARG A 5 -8.13 7.65 -16.91
N VAL A 6 -6.98 8.22 -16.59
CA VAL A 6 -6.31 8.09 -15.29
C VAL A 6 -7.26 8.43 -14.14
N CYS A 7 -8.07 9.49 -14.32
CA CYS A 7 -9.13 9.87 -13.38
C CYS A 7 -10.13 8.72 -13.09
N ARG A 8 -10.44 7.85 -14.06
CA ARG A 8 -11.36 6.71 -13.86
C ARG A 8 -10.72 5.58 -13.05
N CYS A 9 -9.42 5.34 -13.20
CA CYS A 9 -8.69 4.40 -12.35
C CYS A 9 -8.67 4.88 -10.88
N TYR A 10 -8.36 6.17 -10.68
CA TYR A 10 -8.33 6.78 -9.35
C TYR A 10 -9.70 6.86 -8.69
N LYS A 11 -10.80 7.05 -9.43
CA LYS A 11 -12.16 6.97 -8.87
C LYS A 11 -12.47 5.70 -8.08
N HIS A 12 -11.81 4.57 -8.37
CA HIS A 12 -11.98 3.33 -7.59
C HIS A 12 -11.17 3.31 -6.30
N LEU A 13 -10.07 4.06 -6.25
CA LEU A 13 -9.19 4.22 -5.08
C LEU A 13 -9.66 5.35 -4.17
N ASP A 14 -10.16 6.45 -4.74
CA ASP A 14 -10.71 7.59 -3.99
C ASP A 14 -11.91 7.19 -3.13
N LYS A 15 -12.62 6.11 -3.50
CA LYS A 15 -13.72 5.52 -2.73
C LYS A 15 -13.26 4.50 -1.69
N CYS A 16 -11.96 4.27 -1.56
CA CYS A 16 -11.44 3.33 -0.58
C CYS A 16 -11.35 4.01 0.79
N GLU A 17 -12.30 3.71 1.66
CA GLU A 17 -12.32 4.21 3.04
C GLU A 17 -11.08 3.74 3.84
N HIS A 18 -10.52 2.61 3.43
CA HIS A 18 -9.43 1.93 4.11
C HIS A 18 -8.14 2.06 3.29
N GLN A 19 -7.40 3.11 3.59
CA GLN A 19 -6.06 3.38 3.06
C GLN A 19 -5.11 3.85 4.16
N ILE A 20 -3.82 3.62 3.96
CA ILE A 20 -2.71 4.08 4.79
C ILE A 20 -1.74 4.81 3.86
N ALA A 21 -1.57 6.11 4.07
CA ALA A 21 -0.70 6.97 3.29
C ALA A 21 0.78 6.55 3.42
N PRO A 22 1.67 7.01 2.52
CA PRO A 22 3.09 6.77 2.64
C PRO A 22 3.62 7.21 4.01
N ARG A 23 4.40 6.35 4.68
CA ARG A 23 5.00 6.61 6.00
C ARG A 23 3.98 6.85 7.14
N GLU A 24 2.71 6.58 6.91
CA GLU A 24 1.66 6.70 7.94
C GLU A 24 1.59 5.42 8.79
N VAL A 25 1.27 5.58 10.08
CA VAL A 25 0.88 4.48 10.96
C VAL A 25 -0.62 4.53 11.17
N LYS A 26 -1.33 3.47 10.78
CA LYS A 26 -2.78 3.37 10.91
C LYS A 26 -3.19 1.90 11.04
N TYR A 27 -4.26 1.62 11.78
CA TYR A 27 -4.71 0.23 12.04
C TYR A 27 -3.60 -0.67 12.62
N GLN A 28 -2.73 -0.10 13.47
CA GLN A 28 -1.54 -0.78 14.02
C GLN A 28 -0.55 -1.30 12.96
N LEU A 29 -0.59 -0.74 11.73
CA LEU A 29 0.33 -1.06 10.65
C LEU A 29 1.06 0.22 10.21
N HIS A 30 2.39 0.16 10.18
CA HIS A 30 3.23 1.22 9.63
C HIS A 30 3.46 0.98 8.14
N ASN A 31 3.04 1.93 7.30
CA ASN A 31 3.36 1.89 5.88
C ASN A 31 4.78 2.39 5.61
N VAL A 32 5.75 1.47 5.54
CA VAL A 32 7.14 1.79 5.20
C VAL A 32 7.35 2.07 3.70
N ASP A 33 6.35 1.81 2.85
CA ASP A 33 6.40 2.09 1.42
C ASP A 33 6.23 3.60 1.16
N THR A 34 6.85 4.10 0.10
CA THR A 34 6.65 5.46 -0.40
C THR A 34 5.32 5.62 -1.14
N ARG A 35 4.62 4.52 -1.39
CA ARG A 35 3.33 4.44 -2.07
C ARG A 35 2.21 4.19 -1.06
N THR A 36 0.98 4.52 -1.44
CA THR A 36 -0.19 4.32 -0.58
C THR A 36 -0.54 2.83 -0.49
N LEU A 37 -0.74 2.34 0.72
CA LEU A 37 -1.33 1.03 0.98
C LEU A 37 -2.86 1.14 0.96
N PHE A 38 -3.50 0.26 0.20
CA PHE A 38 -4.96 0.18 0.13
C PHE A 38 -5.44 -1.16 0.63
N HIS A 39 -6.69 -1.20 1.10
CA HIS A 39 -7.34 -2.46 1.42
C HIS A 39 -7.42 -3.39 0.21
N CYS A 40 -7.24 -4.69 0.42
CA CYS A 40 -7.16 -5.67 -0.68
C CYS A 40 -8.43 -5.71 -1.56
N ASN A 41 -9.60 -5.41 -1.01
CA ASN A 41 -10.83 -5.29 -1.81
C ASN A 41 -10.77 -4.12 -2.81
N CYS A 42 -10.14 -3.01 -2.44
CA CYS A 42 -9.97 -1.85 -3.31
C CYS A 42 -8.99 -2.16 -4.43
N THR A 43 -7.83 -2.74 -4.13
CA THR A 43 -6.86 -3.16 -5.15
C THR A 43 -7.41 -4.25 -6.08
N ARG A 44 -8.30 -5.13 -5.57
CA ARG A 44 -9.02 -6.13 -6.41
C ARG A 44 -10.06 -5.49 -7.34
N ARG A 45 -10.78 -4.46 -6.88
CA ARG A 45 -11.68 -3.67 -7.74
C ARG A 45 -10.89 -2.97 -8.85
N LEU A 46 -9.75 -2.37 -8.49
CA LEU A 46 -8.84 -1.77 -9.46
C LEU A 46 -8.33 -2.79 -10.48
N ALA A 47 -7.81 -3.95 -10.04
CA ALA A 47 -7.32 -4.99 -10.94
C ALA A 47 -8.40 -5.45 -11.93
N ARG A 48 -9.66 -5.63 -11.49
CA ARG A 48 -10.79 -5.95 -12.38
C ARG A 48 -11.12 -4.83 -13.36
N PHE A 49 -10.99 -3.57 -12.95
CA PHE A 49 -11.16 -2.43 -13.85
C PHE A 49 -10.05 -2.42 -14.92
N LEU A 50 -8.79 -2.48 -14.49
CA LEU A 50 -7.62 -2.52 -15.37
C LEU A 50 -7.69 -3.70 -16.35
N HIS A 51 -8.17 -4.86 -15.92
CA HIS A 51 -8.34 -6.01 -16.80
C HIS A 51 -9.37 -5.79 -17.92
N ARG A 52 -10.40 -4.98 -17.67
CA ARG A 52 -11.46 -4.64 -18.64
C ARG A 52 -11.16 -3.40 -19.47
N ALA A 53 -10.34 -2.50 -18.94
CA ALA A 53 -9.87 -1.34 -19.68
C ALA A 53 -9.08 -1.85 -20.89
N ARG A 54 -9.51 -1.51 -22.11
CA ARG A 54 -8.84 -1.96 -23.33
C ARG A 54 -7.65 -1.09 -23.75
N ASN A 55 -7.52 0.14 -23.22
CA ASN A 55 -6.60 1.16 -23.74
C ASN A 55 -6.00 2.07 -22.65
N LEU A 56 -5.36 1.52 -21.61
CA LEU A 56 -4.45 2.32 -20.79
C LEU A 56 -3.10 2.39 -21.49
N ASN A 57 -2.52 3.59 -21.60
CA ASN A 57 -1.15 3.71 -22.12
C ASN A 57 -0.12 3.53 -20.99
N ASP A 58 1.13 3.30 -21.37
CA ASP A 58 2.22 2.99 -20.44
C ASP A 58 2.46 4.09 -19.40
N MET A 59 2.27 5.35 -19.76
CA MET A 59 2.39 6.48 -18.84
C MET A 59 1.28 6.45 -17.78
N GLU A 60 0.03 6.17 -18.18
CA GLU A 60 -1.10 6.05 -17.26
C GLU A 60 -0.90 4.90 -16.27
N LEU A 61 -0.31 3.80 -16.74
CA LEU A 61 0.05 2.65 -15.92
C LEU A 61 1.21 2.95 -14.97
N ALA A 62 2.26 3.61 -15.45
CA ALA A 62 3.43 3.97 -14.64
C ALA A 62 3.02 4.91 -13.49
N VAL A 63 2.22 5.94 -13.79
CA VAL A 63 1.68 6.84 -12.77
C VAL A 63 0.85 6.09 -11.73
N LEU A 64 0.10 5.06 -12.13
CA LEU A 64 -0.65 4.21 -11.21
C LEU A 64 0.28 3.35 -10.34
N ALA A 65 1.30 2.74 -10.95
CA ALA A 65 2.29 1.91 -10.28
C ALA A 65 3.16 2.70 -9.29
N ASP A 66 3.37 4.00 -9.53
CA ASP A 66 4.14 4.87 -8.64
C ASP A 66 3.35 5.37 -7.43
N ARG A 67 2.01 5.29 -7.44
CA ARG A 67 1.18 5.74 -6.32
C ARG A 67 0.67 4.63 -5.42
N ILE A 68 0.66 3.38 -5.91
CA ILE A 68 0.02 2.26 -5.23
C ILE A 68 1.07 1.23 -4.84
N ALA A 69 1.12 0.88 -3.56
CA ALA A 69 1.99 -0.19 -3.08
C ALA A 69 1.64 -1.52 -3.78
N THR A 70 2.66 -2.35 -4.00
CA THR A 70 2.42 -3.67 -4.62
C THR A 70 1.82 -4.67 -3.64
N ASP A 71 1.76 -4.32 -2.36
CA ASP A 71 1.08 -5.04 -1.31
C ASP A 71 -0.23 -4.32 -0.94
N CYS A 72 -1.13 -5.03 -0.28
CA CYS A 72 -2.39 -4.49 0.24
C CYS A 72 -2.57 -4.96 1.68
N PHE A 73 -3.58 -4.46 2.37
CA PHE A 73 -3.89 -4.94 3.72
C PHE A 73 -5.33 -5.45 3.85
N VAL A 74 -5.54 -6.32 4.82
CA VAL A 74 -6.86 -6.75 5.29
C VAL A 74 -7.03 -6.28 6.73
N LEU A 75 -8.22 -5.80 7.08
CA LEU A 75 -8.55 -5.50 8.47
C LEU A 75 -9.03 -6.76 9.16
N GLU A 76 -8.38 -7.09 10.27
CA GLU A 76 -8.81 -8.14 11.17
C GLU A 76 -9.79 -7.55 12.19
N PRO A 77 -10.84 -8.31 12.59
CA PRO A 77 -11.66 -7.95 13.72
C PRO A 77 -10.78 -7.69 14.95
N PRO A 78 -11.15 -6.73 15.81
CA PRO A 78 -10.49 -6.59 17.10
C PRO A 78 -10.57 -7.91 17.87
N ALA A 79 -9.51 -8.28 18.57
CA ALA A 79 -9.53 -9.48 19.39
C ALA A 79 -10.58 -9.35 20.49
N ASP A 80 -11.43 -10.36 20.65
CA ASP A 80 -12.40 -10.42 21.73
C ASP A 80 -11.63 -10.46 23.07
N CYS A 81 -11.81 -9.40 23.85
CA CYS A 81 -11.23 -9.32 25.17
C CYS A 81 -12.09 -10.18 26.09
N SER A 82 -11.55 -11.29 26.60
CA SER A 82 -12.27 -12.12 27.57
C SER A 82 -12.36 -11.37 28.91
N PRO A 83 -13.56 -11.17 29.48
CA PRO A 83 -13.71 -10.63 30.82
C PRO A 83 -13.34 -11.73 31.84
N GLY A 84 -12.04 -11.95 32.02
CA GLY A 84 -11.48 -12.87 33.01
C GLY A 84 -10.82 -12.09 34.14
N GLU A 85 -11.23 -12.37 35.37
CA GLU A 85 -10.96 -11.65 36.61
C GLU A 85 -9.46 -11.44 36.89
N GLY A 86 -9.00 -10.19 36.78
CA GLY A 86 -7.66 -9.78 37.19
C GLY A 86 -7.49 -8.25 37.15
N PRO A 87 -6.85 -7.61 38.15
CA PRO A 87 -6.62 -6.17 38.11
C PRO A 87 -5.52 -5.86 37.10
N GLN A 88 -5.80 -4.92 36.18
CA GLN A 88 -4.91 -4.35 35.14
C GLN A 88 -4.88 -5.07 33.78
N HIS A 89 -5.98 -5.01 33.02
CA HIS A 89 -5.88 -5.15 31.57
C HIS A 89 -6.69 -4.04 30.88
N ASN A 90 -6.01 -2.92 30.66
CA ASN A 90 -6.36 -1.89 29.68
C ASN A 90 -6.26 -2.52 28.28
N CYS A 91 -7.24 -3.37 27.97
CA CYS A 91 -7.37 -3.98 26.66
C CYS A 91 -7.80 -2.91 25.66
N ILE A 92 -6.91 -2.61 24.71
CA ILE A 92 -7.21 -1.67 23.63
C ILE A 92 -7.80 -2.50 22.50
N THR A 93 -9.12 -2.42 22.34
CA THR A 93 -9.86 -3.00 21.20
C THR A 93 -9.55 -2.19 19.94
N ALA A 94 -8.37 -2.39 19.37
CA ALA A 94 -7.95 -1.71 18.15
C ALA A 94 -8.02 -2.67 16.94
N THR A 95 -8.64 -2.18 15.86
CA THR A 95 -8.59 -2.87 14.56
C THR A 95 -7.13 -3.00 14.11
N ARG A 96 -6.74 -4.22 13.72
CA ARG A 96 -5.40 -4.53 13.22
C ARG A 96 -5.44 -4.74 11.72
N ALA A 97 -4.49 -4.16 11.00
CA ALA A 97 -4.28 -4.44 9.59
C ALA A 97 -3.15 -5.47 9.42
N VAL A 98 -3.37 -6.46 8.55
CA VAL A 98 -2.35 -7.42 8.12
C VAL A 98 -1.95 -7.14 6.69
N LEU A 99 -0.67 -6.90 6.48
CA LEU A 99 -0.09 -6.70 5.16
C LEU A 99 -0.02 -8.03 4.40
N VAL A 100 -0.48 -8.03 3.15
CA VAL A 100 -0.48 -9.21 2.29
C VAL A 100 -0.08 -8.85 0.85
N PRO A 101 0.55 -9.77 0.10
CA PRO A 101 0.88 -9.53 -1.29
C PRO A 101 -0.36 -9.32 -2.16
N ALA A 102 -0.45 -8.20 -2.89
CA ALA A 102 -1.56 -7.94 -3.81
C ALA A 102 -1.35 -8.68 -5.15
N GLN A 103 -1.35 -10.02 -5.14
CA GLN A 103 -1.04 -10.84 -6.31
C GLN A 103 -1.93 -10.52 -7.52
N HIS A 104 -3.22 -10.21 -7.30
CA HIS A 104 -4.15 -9.80 -8.34
C HIS A 104 -3.67 -8.54 -9.06
N LEU A 105 -3.19 -7.54 -8.30
CA LEU A 105 -2.69 -6.29 -8.86
C LEU A 105 -1.34 -6.51 -9.54
N LYS A 106 -0.41 -7.24 -8.91
CA LYS A 106 0.91 -7.58 -9.50
C LYS A 106 0.74 -8.27 -10.86
N LYS A 107 -0.13 -9.30 -10.94
CA LYS A 107 -0.43 -10.02 -12.19
C LYS A 107 -1.03 -9.10 -13.25
N THR A 108 -1.96 -8.23 -12.86
CA THR A 108 -2.53 -7.27 -13.80
C THR A 108 -1.46 -6.32 -14.32
N LEU A 109 -0.71 -5.64 -13.46
CA LEU A 109 0.33 -4.68 -13.87
C LEU A 109 1.41 -5.32 -14.75
N ARG A 110 1.87 -6.55 -14.44
CA ARG A 110 2.85 -7.27 -15.28
C ARG A 110 2.37 -7.51 -16.72
N ARG A 111 1.07 -7.77 -16.91
CA ARG A 111 0.49 -8.01 -18.24
C ARG A 111 0.59 -6.80 -19.17
N TRP A 112 0.70 -5.60 -18.60
CA TRP A 112 0.80 -4.35 -19.35
C TRP A 112 2.25 -3.92 -19.61
N GLY A 113 3.23 -4.80 -19.37
CA GLY A 113 4.65 -4.54 -19.57
C GLY A 113 5.32 -3.89 -18.34
N PRO A 114 6.65 -4.05 -18.19
CA PRO A 114 7.37 -3.31 -17.17
C PRO A 114 7.29 -1.81 -17.50
N PRO A 115 7.04 -0.93 -16.52
CA PRO A 115 7.32 0.49 -16.72
C PRO A 115 8.80 0.59 -17.09
N HIS A 116 9.12 1.27 -18.19
CA HIS A 116 10.50 1.63 -18.48
C HIS A 116 11.08 2.28 -17.22
N VAL A 117 12.02 1.57 -16.60
CA VAL A 117 12.75 2.03 -15.42
C VAL A 117 13.52 3.27 -15.87
N ILE A 118 13.03 4.45 -15.48
CA ILE A 118 13.91 5.62 -15.42
C ILE A 118 14.89 5.30 -14.29
N SER A 119 16.15 5.28 -14.69
CA SER A 119 17.34 4.82 -14.00
C SER A 119 17.37 5.06 -12.48
N LYS A 120 17.90 4.04 -11.79
CA LYS A 120 18.42 4.04 -10.41
C LYS A 120 18.72 5.45 -9.88
N ALA A 121 17.91 5.92 -8.94
CA ALA A 121 18.40 6.82 -7.90
C ALA A 121 19.06 5.94 -6.84
N GLU A 122 20.38 6.01 -6.79
CA GLU A 122 21.23 5.42 -5.77
C GLU A 122 20.74 5.85 -4.37
N ARG A 123 20.58 4.89 -3.46
CA ARG A 123 20.26 5.19 -2.05
C ARG A 123 21.50 5.82 -1.42
N PRO A 124 21.41 7.00 -0.77
CA PRO A 124 22.49 7.44 0.10
C PRO A 124 22.60 6.49 1.29
N ASP A 125 23.78 5.90 1.42
CA ASP A 125 24.24 5.12 2.57
C ASP A 125 24.41 6.06 3.77
N TRP A 126 23.45 6.07 4.69
CA TRP A 126 23.63 6.74 5.97
C TRP A 126 24.41 5.80 6.89
N LYS A 127 25.75 5.90 6.87
CA LYS A 127 26.58 5.36 7.94
C LYS A 127 26.37 6.19 9.20
N MET A 128 25.77 5.55 10.20
CA MET A 128 25.77 5.95 11.59
C MET A 128 27.23 5.93 12.07
N GLN A 129 27.84 7.10 12.31
CA GLN A 129 29.12 7.19 13.00
C GLN A 129 28.85 7.06 14.49
N ASP A 130 29.16 5.88 15.02
CA ASP A 130 29.27 5.66 16.45
C ASP A 130 30.55 6.29 16.99
N SER A 131 30.41 6.93 18.14
CA SER A 131 31.45 7.65 18.85
C SER A 131 32.28 6.64 19.66
N GLY A 132 33.58 6.61 19.43
CA GLY A 132 34.53 5.83 20.24
C GLY A 132 35.74 6.67 20.60
N GLY A 133 35.65 7.40 21.70
CA GLY A 133 36.81 7.98 22.39
C GLY A 133 37.47 6.97 23.33
N THR A 134 38.65 7.36 23.83
CA THR A 134 39.57 6.65 24.76
C THR A 134 40.48 5.62 24.06
N LEU A 135 41.80 5.66 24.10
CA LEU A 135 42.81 6.20 25.04
C LEU A 135 43.97 6.87 24.28
#